data_AF-A0A9D4PXE7-F1
#
_entry.id   AF-A0A9D4PXE7-F1
#
_cell.length_a   1.000
_cell.length_b   1.000
_cell.length_c   1.000
_cell.angle_alpha   90.00
_cell.angle_beta   90.00
_cell.angle_gamma   90.00
#
_symmetry.space_group_name_H-M   'P 1'
#
loop_
_entity.id
_entity.type
_entity.pdbx_description
1 polymer ?
#
loop_
_entity_poly.entity_id
_entity_poly.type
_entity_poly.pdbx_seq_one_letter_code
_entity_poly.pdbx_strand_id
1 'polypeptide(L)'
;MQVMCADSEEKLEGAIAQLLSQLHPAFVARAEAFLQRQEEWVLLFRSSATTRGHNTNNFAEATIRVLKGIVLSRAEAFNVVALVNAIATVWEKYFEGRILRHAYSRVASHQLTYKRLWSRMPAGAADSIKLLDNGLYAVSSPTNSAT
;
A
#
# COMPACT_ATOMS: atom_id res chain seq x y z
N MET A 1 1.15 -14.99 7.19
CA MET A 1 1.89 -14.09 6.28
C MET A 1 3.32 -14.57 6.00
N GLN A 2 3.93 -15.36 6.91
CA GLN A 2 5.30 -15.88 6.73
C GLN A 2 5.46 -16.79 5.51
N VAL A 3 4.47 -17.63 5.18
CA VAL A 3 4.51 -18.51 3.99
C VAL A 3 4.65 -17.70 2.69
N MET A 4 3.85 -16.64 2.51
CA MET A 4 3.89 -15.81 1.31
C MET A 4 5.22 -15.06 1.16
N CYS A 5 5.83 -14.66 2.27
CA CYS A 5 7.07 -13.89 2.27
C CYS A 5 8.34 -14.77 2.30
N ALA A 6 8.22 -16.09 2.24
CA ALA A 6 9.38 -16.97 2.26
C ALA A 6 10.23 -16.77 0.99
N ASP A 7 11.52 -16.53 1.19
CA ASP A 7 12.55 -16.29 0.17
C ASP A 7 13.56 -17.45 0.07
N SER A 8 13.43 -18.48 0.92
CA SER A 8 14.18 -19.74 0.86
C SER A 8 13.25 -20.93 1.12
N GLU A 9 13.65 -22.11 0.64
CA GLU A 9 12.91 -23.36 0.85
C GLU A 9 12.75 -23.70 2.33
N GLU A 10 13.83 -23.56 3.12
CA GLU A 10 13.80 -23.82 4.57
C GLU A 10 12.76 -22.96 5.31
N LYS A 11 12.67 -21.66 4.97
CA LYS A 11 11.69 -20.75 5.57
C LYS A 11 10.26 -21.09 5.11
N LEU A 12 10.11 -21.54 3.86
CA LEU A 12 8.81 -21.94 3.31
C LEU A 12 8.30 -23.18 4.04
N GLU A 13 9.11 -24.22 4.15
CA GLU A 13 8.76 -25.47 4.85
C GLU A 13 8.41 -25.22 6.31
N GLY A 14 9.23 -24.46 7.03
CA GLY A 14 8.96 -24.10 8.43
C GLY A 14 7.65 -23.31 8.60
N ALA A 15 7.38 -22.37 7.71
CA ALA A 15 6.14 -21.59 7.74
C ALA A 15 4.90 -22.42 7.38
N ILE A 16 5.03 -23.39 6.46
CA ILE A 16 3.95 -24.33 6.11
C ILE A 16 3.66 -25.25 7.30
N ALA A 17 4.69 -25.82 7.93
CA ALA A 17 4.51 -26.67 9.11
C ALA A 17 3.76 -25.93 10.24
N GLN A 18 4.10 -24.66 10.47
CA GLN A 18 3.38 -23.82 11.43
C GLN A 18 1.94 -23.48 11.01
N LEU A 19 1.69 -23.34 9.70
CA LEU A 19 0.34 -23.09 9.17
C LEU A 19 -0.56 -24.32 9.30
N LEU A 20 0.00 -25.52 9.14
CA LEU A 20 -0.75 -26.78 9.20
C LEU A 20 -0.91 -27.31 10.63
N SER A 21 -0.13 -26.81 11.60
CA SER A 21 -0.28 -27.15 13.02
C SER A 21 -1.46 -26.47 13.72
N GLN A 22 -2.30 -25.74 12.98
CA GLN A 22 -3.48 -25.06 13.54
C GLN A 22 -4.55 -26.07 13.98
N LEU A 23 -5.21 -25.76 15.10
CA LEU A 23 -6.16 -26.67 15.74
C LEU A 23 -7.42 -26.95 14.92
N HIS A 24 -7.78 -26.05 13.98
CA HIS A 24 -9.07 -26.10 13.31
C HIS A 24 -8.98 -26.88 11.98
N PRO A 25 -9.61 -28.07 11.88
CA PRO A 25 -9.40 -28.97 10.73
C PRO A 25 -9.87 -28.38 9.40
N ALA A 26 -10.98 -27.64 9.39
CA ALA A 26 -11.44 -26.99 8.14
C ALA A 26 -10.53 -25.83 7.71
N PHE A 27 -9.79 -25.22 8.64
CA PHE A 27 -8.78 -24.22 8.28
C PHE A 27 -7.58 -24.90 7.63
N VAL A 28 -7.10 -25.99 8.23
CA VAL A 28 -5.98 -26.78 7.70
C VAL A 28 -6.30 -27.29 6.29
N ALA A 29 -7.47 -27.92 6.09
CA ALA A 29 -7.89 -28.39 4.77
C ALA A 29 -7.94 -27.26 3.72
N ARG A 30 -8.40 -26.06 4.12
CA ARG A 30 -8.41 -24.89 3.24
C ARG A 30 -7.00 -24.39 2.95
N ALA A 31 -6.11 -24.39 3.94
CA ALA A 31 -4.72 -24.00 3.78
C ALA A 31 -3.99 -24.96 2.82
N GLU A 32 -4.16 -26.26 2.97
CA GLU A 32 -3.59 -27.28 2.07
C GLU A 32 -4.05 -27.08 0.62
N ALA A 33 -5.35 -26.87 0.39
CA ALA A 33 -5.87 -26.58 -0.94
C ALA A 33 -5.27 -25.29 -1.53
N PHE A 34 -5.00 -24.28 -0.70
CA PHE A 34 -4.39 -23.03 -1.13
C PHE A 34 -2.89 -23.17 -1.44
N LEU A 35 -2.19 -24.04 -0.71
CA LEU A 35 -0.76 -24.35 -0.92
C LEU A 35 -0.49 -25.05 -2.25
N GLN A 36 -1.48 -25.72 -2.86
CA GLN A 36 -1.34 -26.30 -4.20
C GLN A 36 -0.95 -25.26 -5.27
N ARG A 37 -1.25 -23.99 -5.03
CA ARG A 37 -0.93 -22.86 -5.93
C ARG A 37 0.22 -22.00 -5.42
N GLN A 38 1.03 -22.49 -4.47
CA GLN A 38 2.07 -21.70 -3.80
C GLN A 38 3.08 -21.06 -4.75
N GLU A 39 3.40 -21.73 -5.86
CA GLU A 39 4.28 -21.20 -6.91
C GLU A 39 3.77 -19.90 -7.51
N GLU A 40 2.45 -19.72 -7.55
CA GLU A 40 1.87 -18.51 -8.11
C GLU A 40 2.07 -17.31 -7.19
N TRP A 41 2.20 -17.47 -5.87
CA TRP A 41 2.09 -16.35 -4.91
C TRP A 41 3.20 -16.22 -3.84
N VAL A 42 3.98 -17.27 -3.58
CA VAL A 42 5.10 -17.24 -2.61
C VAL A 42 6.32 -16.54 -3.23
N LEU A 43 6.94 -15.62 -2.49
CA LEU A 43 8.07 -14.81 -2.97
C LEU A 43 9.22 -15.63 -3.59
N LEU A 44 9.59 -16.76 -2.99
CA LEU A 44 10.60 -17.68 -3.50
C LEU A 44 10.44 -17.98 -5.01
N PHE A 45 9.23 -18.33 -5.43
CA PHE A 45 8.92 -18.75 -6.82
C PHE A 45 8.70 -17.58 -7.79
N ARG A 46 8.54 -16.36 -7.26
CA ARG A 46 8.26 -15.13 -8.03
C ARG A 46 9.34 -14.07 -7.80
N SER A 47 10.53 -14.50 -7.44
CA SER A 47 11.73 -13.65 -7.30
C SER A 47 12.08 -12.92 -8.60
N SER A 48 11.73 -13.49 -9.75
CA SER A 48 11.86 -12.86 -11.08
C SER A 48 10.77 -11.83 -11.40
N ALA A 49 9.65 -11.83 -10.67
CA ALA A 49 8.55 -10.90 -10.89
C ALA A 49 8.81 -9.56 -10.17
N THR A 50 8.61 -8.44 -10.87
CA THR A 50 8.75 -7.11 -10.27
C THR A 50 7.58 -6.81 -9.35
N THR A 51 7.67 -7.19 -8.08
CA THR A 51 6.61 -6.98 -7.09
C THR A 51 6.63 -5.60 -6.44
N ARG A 52 7.62 -4.72 -6.73
CA ARG A 52 7.78 -3.35 -6.16
C ARG A 52 7.60 -3.27 -4.63
N GLY A 53 7.77 -4.38 -3.90
CA GLY A 53 7.51 -4.46 -2.46
C GLY A 53 6.02 -4.48 -2.05
N HIS A 54 5.09 -4.66 -2.99
CA HIS A 54 3.65 -4.81 -2.73
C HIS A 54 3.31 -6.24 -2.26
N ASN A 55 3.92 -6.68 -1.17
CA ASN A 55 3.69 -8.01 -0.58
C ASN A 55 2.72 -7.97 0.60
N THR A 56 2.23 -6.78 0.95
CA THR A 56 1.31 -6.55 2.07
C THR A 56 -0.10 -6.24 1.59
N ASN A 57 -1.08 -6.53 2.43
CA ASN A 57 -2.49 -6.34 2.13
C ASN A 57 -2.94 -4.87 2.12
N ASN A 58 -2.05 -3.90 2.43
CA ASN A 58 -2.38 -2.49 2.61
C ASN A 58 -3.21 -1.90 1.46
N PHE A 59 -2.82 -2.20 0.22
CA PHE A 59 -3.53 -1.71 -0.96
C PHE A 59 -4.93 -2.35 -1.10
N ALA A 60 -5.01 -3.67 -0.89
CA ALA A 60 -6.28 -4.40 -0.95
C ALA A 60 -7.23 -3.94 0.16
N GLU A 61 -6.75 -3.79 1.39
CA GLU A 61 -7.53 -3.33 2.52
C GLU A 61 -8.00 -1.88 2.32
N ALA A 62 -7.12 -0.98 1.90
CA ALA A 62 -7.48 0.40 1.59
C ALA A 62 -8.56 0.48 0.50
N THR A 63 -8.44 -0.34 -0.55
CA THR A 63 -9.42 -0.42 -1.64
C THR A 63 -10.77 -0.93 -1.14
N ILE A 64 -10.79 -2.02 -0.35
CA ILE A 64 -12.03 -2.55 0.25
C ILE A 64 -12.65 -1.53 1.22
N ARG A 65 -11.83 -0.78 1.94
CA ARG A 65 -12.31 0.27 2.85
C ARG A 65 -12.97 1.42 2.09
N VAL A 66 -12.40 1.83 0.95
CA VAL A 66 -13.03 2.81 0.04
C VAL A 66 -14.33 2.25 -0.54
N LEU A 67 -14.32 1.01 -1.02
CA LEU A 67 -15.52 0.35 -1.55
C LEU A 67 -16.64 0.33 -0.50
N LYS A 68 -16.37 -0.19 0.69
CA LYS A 68 -17.36 -0.28 1.76
C LYS A 68 -17.81 1.10 2.27
N GLY A 69 -16.87 2.02 2.49
CA GLY A 69 -17.16 3.29 3.16
C GLY A 69 -17.70 4.38 2.24
N ILE A 70 -17.20 4.45 1.01
CA ILE A 70 -17.46 5.55 0.08
C ILE A 70 -18.46 5.10 -0.98
N VAL A 71 -18.21 3.97 -1.65
CA VAL A 71 -19.03 3.51 -2.78
C VAL A 71 -20.35 2.89 -2.28
N LEU A 72 -20.30 2.07 -1.22
CA LEU A 72 -21.47 1.43 -0.64
C LEU A 72 -22.06 2.22 0.54
N SER A 73 -21.41 3.31 0.97
CA SER A 73 -21.83 4.12 2.14
C SER A 73 -22.12 3.29 3.42
N ARG A 74 -21.41 2.16 3.59
CA ARG A 74 -21.66 1.14 4.63
C ARG A 74 -23.08 0.57 4.65
N ALA A 75 -23.87 0.77 3.60
CA ALA A 75 -25.12 0.06 3.43
C ALA A 75 -24.83 -1.43 3.18
N GLU A 76 -25.59 -2.30 3.82
CA GLU A 76 -25.69 -3.68 3.35
C GLU A 76 -26.28 -3.62 1.94
N ALA A 77 -25.56 -4.11 0.94
CA ALA A 77 -26.08 -4.12 -0.42
C ALA A 77 -27.35 -4.98 -0.44
N PHE A 78 -28.50 -4.35 -0.68
CA PHE A 78 -29.83 -4.98 -0.54
C PHE A 78 -30.04 -6.18 -1.49
N ASN A 79 -29.31 -6.26 -2.60
CA ASN A 79 -29.20 -7.44 -3.46
C ASN A 79 -27.96 -7.36 -4.39
N VAL A 80 -27.60 -8.48 -5.03
CA VAL A 80 -26.44 -8.58 -5.93
C VAL A 80 -26.53 -7.63 -7.13
N VAL A 81 -27.74 -7.41 -7.66
CA VAL A 81 -27.96 -6.49 -8.81
C VAL A 81 -27.64 -5.04 -8.42
N ALA A 82 -28.06 -4.62 -7.22
CA ALA A 82 -27.76 -3.30 -6.67
C ALA A 82 -26.26 -3.13 -6.42
N LEU A 83 -25.57 -4.18 -5.97
CA LEU A 83 -24.11 -4.17 -5.82
C LEU A 83 -23.40 -3.99 -7.16
N VAL A 84 -23.80 -4.74 -8.20
CA VAL A 84 -23.23 -4.62 -9.55
C VAL A 84 -23.47 -3.21 -10.09
N ASN A 85 -24.68 -2.68 -9.95
CA ASN A 85 -24.99 -1.31 -10.39
C ASN A 85 -24.16 -0.27 -9.64
N ALA A 86 -23.96 -0.41 -8.32
CA ALA A 86 -23.11 0.49 -7.54
C ALA A 86 -21.64 0.45 -7.97
N ILE A 87 -21.11 -0.74 -8.24
CA ILE A 87 -19.74 -0.92 -8.74
C ILE A 87 -19.61 -0.29 -10.14
N ALA A 88 -20.50 -0.62 -11.07
CA ALA A 88 -20.41 -0.15 -12.45
C ALA A 88 -20.63 1.37 -12.58
N THR A 89 -21.48 1.97 -11.75
CA THR A 89 -21.85 3.38 -11.94
C THR A 89 -21.18 4.32 -10.93
N VAL A 90 -21.27 4.03 -9.63
CA VAL A 90 -20.78 4.93 -8.58
C VAL A 90 -19.27 4.82 -8.45
N TRP A 91 -18.74 3.60 -8.51
CA TRP A 91 -17.30 3.38 -8.36
C TRP A 91 -16.51 3.94 -9.55
N GLU A 92 -16.98 3.70 -10.77
CA GLU A 92 -16.36 4.20 -11.99
C GLU A 92 -16.32 5.74 -11.98
N LYS A 93 -17.47 6.40 -11.77
CA LYS A 93 -17.55 7.87 -11.68
C LYS A 93 -16.67 8.44 -10.57
N TYR A 94 -16.57 7.76 -9.42
CA TYR A 94 -15.71 8.21 -8.32
C TYR A 94 -14.23 8.20 -8.73
N PHE A 95 -13.75 7.13 -9.36
CA PHE A 95 -12.36 7.04 -9.80
C PHE A 95 -12.07 7.96 -10.97
N GLU A 96 -12.96 8.05 -11.95
CA GLU A 96 -12.86 9.01 -13.06
C GLU A 96 -12.71 10.43 -12.51
N GLY A 97 -13.59 10.84 -11.59
CA GLY A 97 -13.50 12.15 -10.95
C GLY A 97 -12.23 12.34 -10.10
N ARG A 98 -11.64 11.27 -9.55
CA ARG A 98 -10.34 11.36 -8.85
C ARG A 98 -9.18 11.53 -9.81
N ILE A 99 -9.17 10.78 -10.92
CA ILE A 99 -8.14 10.85 -11.95
C ILE A 99 -8.19 12.22 -12.62
N LEU A 100 -9.38 12.70 -13.01
CA LEU A 100 -9.55 14.04 -13.59
C LEU A 100 -9.11 15.14 -12.61
N ARG A 101 -9.49 15.06 -11.33
CA ARG A 101 -9.01 16.02 -10.31
C ARG A 101 -7.49 16.02 -10.16
N HIS A 102 -6.86 14.85 -10.30
CA HIS A 102 -5.42 14.71 -10.27
C HIS A 102 -4.76 15.31 -11.53
N ALA A 103 -5.22 14.91 -12.71
CA ALA A 103 -4.71 15.35 -14.01
C ALA A 103 -4.85 16.86 -14.21
N TYR A 104 -5.99 17.44 -13.83
CA TYR A 104 -6.21 18.89 -13.87
C TYR A 104 -5.41 19.66 -12.82
N SER A 105 -4.51 19.01 -12.06
CA SER A 105 -3.70 19.65 -11.02
C SER A 105 -4.52 20.45 -10.00
N ARG A 106 -5.83 20.18 -9.89
CA ARG A 106 -6.68 20.68 -8.78
C ARG A 106 -6.28 20.06 -7.45
N VAL A 107 -5.22 19.24 -7.43
CA VAL A 107 -4.41 18.93 -6.25
C VAL A 107 -3.56 20.15 -5.89
N ALA A 108 -4.26 21.23 -5.57
CA ALA A 108 -3.71 22.37 -4.87
C ALA A 108 -3.06 21.90 -3.56
N SER A 109 -3.37 20.72 -3.00
CA SER A 109 -2.76 20.26 -1.75
C SER A 109 -1.25 20.10 -1.80
N HIS A 110 -0.64 19.54 -2.85
CA HIS A 110 0.83 19.46 -2.92
C HIS A 110 1.45 20.84 -3.09
N GLN A 111 0.87 21.68 -3.95
CA GLN A 111 1.34 23.06 -4.13
C GLN A 111 1.08 23.95 -2.91
N LEU A 112 -0.02 23.77 -2.19
CA LEU A 112 -0.38 24.48 -0.97
C LEU A 112 0.47 23.98 0.19
N THR A 113 0.73 22.67 0.29
CA THR A 113 1.66 22.11 1.27
C THR A 113 3.07 22.60 0.99
N TYR A 114 3.52 22.58 -0.27
CA TYR A 114 4.78 23.17 -0.68
C TYR A 114 4.84 24.66 -0.34
N LYS A 115 3.83 25.45 -0.69
CA LYS A 115 3.74 26.88 -0.34
C LYS A 115 3.72 27.12 1.18
N ARG A 116 3.04 26.26 1.96
CA ARG A 116 3.03 26.33 3.43
C ARG A 116 4.39 25.98 4.03
N LEU A 117 5.06 24.96 3.50
CA LEU A 117 6.40 24.58 3.93
C LEU A 117 7.40 25.67 3.57
N TRP A 118 7.29 26.21 2.35
CA TRP A 118 8.07 27.35 1.88
C TRP A 118 7.87 28.59 2.74
N SER A 119 6.62 28.92 3.11
CA SER A 119 6.34 30.06 4.01
C SER A 119 6.87 29.87 5.43
N ARG A 120 7.15 28.63 5.82
CA ARG A 120 7.71 28.27 7.14
C ARG A 120 9.23 28.06 7.08
N MET A 121 9.83 28.11 5.89
CA MET A 121 11.25 27.91 5.71
C MET A 121 12.01 29.13 6.23
N PRO A 122 13.01 28.97 7.12
CA PRO A 122 13.83 30.08 7.58
C PRO A 122 14.51 30.79 6.41
N ALA A 123 14.62 32.12 6.48
CA ALA A 123 15.43 32.88 5.53
C ALA A 123 16.88 32.37 5.59
N GLY A 124 17.46 32.02 4.44
CA GLY A 124 18.82 31.45 4.35
C GLY A 124 18.91 29.93 4.54
N ALA A 125 17.78 29.20 4.63
CA ALA A 125 17.80 27.74 4.76
C ALA A 125 18.47 27.04 3.55
N ALA A 126 18.35 27.61 2.34
CA ALA A 126 19.02 27.09 1.15
C ALA A 126 20.55 27.17 1.26
N ASP A 127 21.06 28.21 1.92
CA ASP A 127 22.50 28.44 2.12
C ASP A 127 23.10 27.48 3.16
N SER A 128 22.25 26.83 3.96
CA SER A 128 22.65 25.80 4.92
C SER A 128 22.88 24.42 4.28
N ILE A 129 22.50 24.25 3.01
CA ILE A 129 22.66 23.01 2.25
C ILE A 129 24.04 23.01 1.60
N LYS A 130 24.92 22.10 2.03
CA LYS A 130 26.27 21.94 1.46
C LYS A 130 26.29 20.72 0.54
N LEU A 131 26.75 20.91 -0.69
CA LEU A 131 26.97 19.81 -1.63
C LEU A 131 28.12 18.93 -1.12
N LEU A 132 27.89 17.62 -1.06
CA LEU A 132 28.91 16.58 -0.98
C LEU A 132 29.04 15.90 -2.35
N ASP A 133 30.11 15.12 -2.53
CA ASP A 133 30.30 14.36 -3.76
C ASP A 133 29.18 13.35 -4.02
N ASN A 134 28.98 13.00 -5.29
CA ASN A 134 28.01 12.02 -5.78
C ASN A 134 26.53 12.36 -5.51
N GLY A 135 26.17 13.65 -5.52
CA GLY A 135 24.76 14.08 -5.37
C GLY A 135 24.23 13.94 -3.94
N LEU A 136 25.14 13.83 -2.96
CA LEU A 136 24.81 13.89 -1.55
C LEU A 136 24.82 15.34 -1.08
N TYR A 137 23.95 15.67 -0.13
CA TYR A 137 23.83 17.02 0.41
C TYR A 137 23.80 16.94 1.94
N ALA A 138 24.63 17.74 2.60
CA ALA A 138 24.57 17.92 4.05
C ALA A 138 23.61 19.07 4.39
N VAL A 139 22.66 18.79 5.26
CA VAL A 139 21.68 19.74 5.76
C VAL A 139 21.76 19.77 7.28
N SER A 140 21.93 20.96 7.86
CA SER A 140 22.01 21.12 9.32
C SER A 140 20.65 20.90 9.97
N SER A 141 20.58 20.00 10.96
CA SER A 141 19.37 19.78 11.75
C SER A 141 19.11 20.94 12.74
N PRO A 142 17.87 21.38 12.93
CA PRO A 142 17.55 22.49 13.84
C PRO A 142 17.74 22.20 15.34
N THR A 143 18.04 20.96 15.73
CA THR A 143 18.25 20.56 17.13
C THR A 143 19.62 20.91 17.72
N ASN A 144 20.53 21.54 16.95
CA ASN A 144 21.90 21.83 17.42
C ASN A 144 22.19 23.30 17.77
N SER A 145 21.19 24.17 17.83
CA SER A 145 21.37 25.54 18.35
C SER A 145 20.70 25.67 19.72
N ALA A 146 21.28 25.02 20.72
CA ALA A 146 21.01 25.29 22.13
C ALA A 146 22.36 25.35 22.88
N THR A 147 23.01 26.50 22.76
CA THR A 147 24.01 27.03 23.70
C THR A 147 24.00 28.54 23.56
#